data_AF-H3H6Z6-F1
#
_entry.id   AF-H3H6Z6-F1
#
_cell.length_a   1.000
_cell.length_b   1.000
_cell.length_c   1.000
_cell.angle_alpha   90.00
_cell.angle_beta   90.00
_cell.angle_gamma   90.00
#
_symmetry.space_group_name_H-M   'P 1'
#
loop_
_entity.id
_entity.type
_entity.pdbx_description
1 polymer ?
#
loop_
_entity_poly.entity_id
_entity_poly.type
_entity_poly.pdbx_seq_one_letter_code
_entity_poly.pdbx_strand_id
1 'polypeptide(L)'
;QRDELQERVHRLTRKYDALKARAQTLDREKQETRNKFQVLVEKSRTDDALVDALQRQLETWKTKLNEARRARTADGMKGSASQEERAELERLRKIVAEHKSRGSDRTVNPMGLSNGVMPQLSEASQYRAIAAEKERLAEVVRGLKAQLEDKDNQLRSMHQQRDNAEVAPQTPTQAMPSSPSLPRIGDESVSRIPRRPGSKLPLPSGRLSSVVPPAPSAVMMEQQQQQLKLEMETLRKTFRDSMRDKDERIAELEQQQRSIVQSASGTADVDMNAMNQELQDLQEENDFLRQEFDKLKTRYEALVKPSSSSSKKRNSTSDKKM
;
A
#
# COMPACT_ATOMS: atom_id res chain seq x y z
N GLN A 1 -26.41 77.36 20.06
CA GLN A 1 -27.21 76.34 20.77
C GLN A 1 -27.75 75.25 19.84
N ARG A 2 -28.70 75.54 18.92
CA ARG A 2 -29.28 74.52 18.01
C ARG A 2 -28.24 73.76 17.21
N ASP A 3 -27.33 74.48 16.55
CA ASP A 3 -26.36 73.86 15.63
C ASP A 3 -25.28 73.08 16.39
N GLU A 4 -24.89 73.53 17.58
CA GLU A 4 -23.96 72.81 18.48
C GLU A 4 -24.56 71.49 18.98
N LEU A 5 -25.87 71.48 19.31
CA LEU A 5 -26.60 70.26 19.64
C LEU A 5 -26.66 69.31 18.44
N GLN A 6 -26.96 69.84 17.25
CA GLN A 6 -26.98 69.06 16.01
C GLN A 6 -25.59 68.46 15.71
N GLU A 7 -24.51 69.24 15.84
CA GLU A 7 -23.14 68.76 15.67
C GLU A 7 -22.75 67.71 16.73
N ARG A 8 -23.20 67.89 17.98
CA ARG A 8 -23.02 66.90 19.06
C ARG A 8 -23.75 65.60 18.77
N VAL A 9 -24.98 65.65 18.24
CA VAL A 9 -25.72 64.46 17.78
C VAL A 9 -24.98 63.76 16.66
N HIS A 10 -24.54 64.47 15.61
CA HIS A 10 -23.77 63.86 14.52
C HIS A 10 -22.45 63.22 15.00
N ARG A 11 -21.74 63.85 15.94
CA ARG A 11 -20.54 63.26 16.57
C ARG A 11 -20.86 62.00 17.38
N LEU A 12 -21.99 61.96 18.09
CA LEU A 12 -22.42 60.78 18.85
C LEU A 12 -22.86 59.64 17.92
N THR A 13 -23.60 59.94 16.85
CA THR A 13 -24.02 58.95 15.84
C THR A 13 -22.81 58.27 15.20
N ARG A 14 -21.81 59.03 14.72
CA ARG A 14 -20.57 58.46 14.16
C ARG A 14 -19.82 57.57 15.16
N LYS A 15 -19.79 57.94 16.45
CA LYS A 15 -19.19 57.13 17.51
C LYS A 15 -19.96 55.83 17.76
N TYR A 16 -21.30 55.89 17.75
CA TYR A 16 -22.17 54.73 17.87
C TYR A 16 -21.99 53.76 16.70
N ASP A 17 -21.97 54.27 15.46
CA ASP A 17 -21.78 53.44 14.27
C ASP A 17 -20.39 52.79 14.24
N ALA A 18 -19.33 53.51 14.64
CA ALA A 18 -17.98 52.95 14.77
C ALA A 18 -17.91 51.85 15.86
N LEU A 19 -18.57 52.05 17.00
CA LEU A 19 -18.68 51.05 18.07
C LEU A 19 -19.46 49.81 17.59
N LYS A 20 -20.56 50.00 16.86
CA LYS A 20 -21.38 48.94 16.28
C LYS A 20 -20.61 48.11 15.24
N ALA A 21 -19.87 48.77 14.35
CA ALA A 21 -19.00 48.10 13.38
C ALA A 21 -17.88 47.31 14.07
N ARG A 22 -17.26 47.87 15.13
CA ARG A 22 -16.25 47.18 15.93
C ARG A 22 -16.82 45.95 16.64
N ALA A 23 -18.02 46.04 17.21
CA ALA A 23 -18.69 44.91 17.85
C ALA A 23 -18.95 43.77 16.83
N GLN A 24 -19.47 44.10 15.64
CA GLN A 24 -19.70 43.11 14.58
C GLN A 24 -18.41 42.43 14.10
N THR A 25 -17.28 43.14 14.08
CA THR A 25 -15.99 42.54 13.74
C THR A 25 -15.50 41.61 14.85
N LEU A 26 -15.59 42.02 16.12
CA LEU A 26 -15.24 41.16 17.26
C LEU A 26 -16.11 39.89 17.34
N ASP A 27 -17.41 39.98 17.03
CA ASP A 27 -18.28 38.80 16.99
C ASP A 27 -17.92 37.85 15.82
N ARG A 28 -17.51 38.38 14.66
CA ARG A 28 -16.96 37.56 13.56
C ARG A 28 -15.66 36.87 13.97
N GLU A 29 -14.67 37.60 14.49
CA GLU A 29 -13.39 37.06 14.97
C GLU A 29 -13.56 36.00 16.07
N LYS A 30 -14.50 36.21 16.99
CA LYS A 30 -14.90 35.25 18.02
C LYS A 30 -15.48 33.97 17.43
N GLN A 31 -16.33 34.06 16.39
CA GLN A 31 -16.89 32.89 15.73
C GLN A 31 -15.84 32.15 14.89
N GLU A 32 -14.96 32.88 14.19
CA GLU A 32 -13.82 32.27 13.49
C GLU A 32 -12.88 31.53 14.43
N THR A 33 -12.60 32.11 15.61
CA THR A 33 -11.76 31.48 16.64
C THR A 33 -12.41 30.21 17.18
N ARG A 34 -13.73 30.22 17.42
CA ARG A 34 -14.50 29.02 17.79
C ARG A 34 -14.45 27.94 16.71
N ASN A 35 -14.64 28.31 15.44
CA ASN A 35 -14.57 27.36 14.32
C ASN A 35 -13.17 26.72 14.21
N LYS A 36 -12.11 27.54 14.33
CA LYS A 36 -10.71 27.05 14.36
C LYS A 36 -10.48 26.09 15.54
N PHE A 37 -10.99 26.41 16.72
CA PHE A 37 -10.87 25.55 17.90
C PHE A 37 -11.64 24.23 17.73
N GLN A 38 -12.84 24.27 17.15
CA GLN A 38 -13.62 23.07 16.84
C GLN A 38 -12.86 22.13 15.89
N VAL A 39 -12.28 22.66 14.81
CA VAL A 39 -11.47 21.86 13.87
C VAL A 39 -10.26 21.22 14.57
N LEU A 40 -9.61 21.92 15.50
CA LEU A 40 -8.50 21.37 16.29
C LEU A 40 -8.96 20.25 17.25
N VAL A 41 -10.13 20.40 17.88
CA VAL A 41 -10.72 19.36 18.74
C VAL A 41 -11.13 18.12 17.94
N GLU A 42 -11.76 18.32 16.78
CA GLU A 42 -12.12 17.23 15.86
C GLU A 42 -10.87 16.50 15.35
N LYS A 43 -9.81 17.24 14.99
CA LYS A 43 -8.51 16.66 14.61
C LYS A 43 -7.88 15.89 15.77
N SER A 44 -7.81 16.45 16.97
CA SER A 44 -7.27 15.75 18.15
C SER A 44 -7.98 14.42 18.34
N ARG A 45 -9.31 14.41 18.25
CA ARG A 45 -10.12 13.19 18.37
C ARG A 45 -9.85 12.17 17.26
N THR A 46 -9.55 12.59 16.03
CA THR A 46 -9.15 11.65 14.97
C THR A 46 -7.73 11.12 15.17
N ASP A 47 -6.81 11.96 15.65
CA ASP A 47 -5.43 11.58 15.94
C ASP A 47 -5.39 10.58 17.13
N ASP A 48 -6.16 10.83 18.19
CA ASP A 48 -6.35 9.93 19.33
C ASP A 48 -6.89 8.56 18.87
N ALA A 49 -7.93 8.55 18.03
CA ALA A 49 -8.51 7.32 17.48
C ALA A 49 -7.53 6.53 16.59
N LEU A 50 -6.63 7.22 15.89
CA LEU A 50 -5.55 6.60 15.12
C LEU A 50 -4.47 5.99 16.04
N VAL A 51 -4.05 6.70 17.08
CA VAL A 51 -3.12 6.18 18.10
C VAL A 51 -3.68 4.92 18.73
N ASP A 52 -4.95 4.95 19.14
CA ASP A 52 -5.72 3.80 19.63
C ASP A 52 -5.72 2.60 18.67
N ALA A 53 -5.90 2.84 17.37
CA ALA A 53 -5.89 1.79 16.35
C ALA A 53 -4.50 1.18 16.17
N LEU A 54 -3.45 2.01 16.14
CA LEU A 54 -2.06 1.57 16.04
C LEU A 54 -1.62 0.78 17.28
N GLN A 55 -2.03 1.20 18.48
CA GLN A 55 -1.78 0.44 19.72
C GLN A 55 -2.45 -0.94 19.68
N ARG A 56 -3.72 -1.04 19.25
CA ARG A 56 -4.39 -2.35 19.09
C ARG A 56 -3.69 -3.25 18.07
N GLN A 57 -3.20 -2.69 16.96
CA GLN A 57 -2.41 -3.45 15.99
C GLN A 57 -1.09 -3.95 16.60
N LEU A 58 -0.38 -3.10 17.33
CA LEU A 58 0.88 -3.44 17.99
C LEU A 58 0.71 -4.54 19.05
N GLU A 59 -0.34 -4.49 19.88
CA GLU A 59 -0.67 -5.57 20.83
C GLU A 59 -1.12 -6.86 20.12
N THR A 60 -1.80 -6.75 18.97
CA THR A 60 -2.13 -7.91 18.13
C THR A 60 -0.85 -8.58 17.61
N TRP A 61 0.14 -7.81 17.16
CA TRP A 61 1.42 -8.33 16.68
C TRP A 61 2.28 -8.92 17.81
N LYS A 62 2.36 -8.27 18.98
CA LYS A 62 2.97 -8.84 20.19
C LYS A 62 2.34 -10.18 20.57
N THR A 63 1.01 -10.26 20.54
CA THR A 63 0.28 -11.51 20.83
C THR A 63 0.63 -12.60 19.82
N LYS A 64 0.62 -12.31 18.51
CA LYS A 64 1.03 -13.24 17.45
C LYS A 64 2.49 -13.71 17.59
N LEU A 65 3.41 -12.80 17.94
CA LEU A 65 4.83 -13.11 18.15
C LEU A 65 5.02 -14.05 19.36
N ASN A 66 4.35 -13.74 20.48
CA ASN A 66 4.35 -14.59 21.67
C ASN A 66 3.73 -15.95 21.39
N GLU A 67 2.67 -16.02 20.57
CA GLU A 67 2.06 -17.28 20.18
C GLU A 67 2.96 -18.11 19.26
N ALA A 68 3.60 -17.50 18.26
CA ALA A 68 4.60 -18.17 17.42
C ALA A 68 5.84 -18.62 18.22
N ARG A 69 6.21 -17.89 19.28
CA ARG A 69 7.24 -18.32 20.23
C ARG A 69 6.75 -19.50 21.08
N ARG A 70 5.50 -19.48 21.56
CA ARG A 70 4.90 -20.60 22.32
C ARG A 70 4.76 -21.86 21.47
N ALA A 71 4.24 -21.77 20.24
CA ALA A 71 4.13 -22.90 19.31
C ALA A 71 5.49 -23.59 19.08
N ARG A 72 6.54 -22.81 18.74
CA ARG A 72 7.92 -23.31 18.62
C ARG A 72 8.51 -23.94 19.89
N THR A 73 7.94 -23.64 21.07
CA THR A 73 8.35 -24.25 22.34
C THR A 73 7.47 -25.46 22.71
N ALA A 74 6.21 -25.48 22.28
CA ALA A 74 5.20 -26.49 22.62
C ALA A 74 5.28 -27.75 21.75
N ASP A 75 5.67 -27.63 20.48
CA ASP A 75 5.90 -28.80 19.61
C ASP A 75 7.07 -29.69 20.08
N GLY A 76 7.93 -29.18 20.97
CA GLY A 76 8.94 -29.98 21.67
C GLY A 76 8.40 -30.96 22.71
N MET A 77 7.07 -31.03 22.94
CA MET A 77 6.47 -31.73 24.09
C MET A 77 5.29 -32.66 23.79
N LYS A 78 5.09 -33.09 22.53
CA LYS A 78 4.18 -34.20 22.18
C LYS A 78 4.95 -35.49 21.87
N GLY A 79 5.15 -36.31 22.90
CA GLY A 79 6.00 -37.50 22.87
C GLY A 79 5.38 -38.76 22.28
N SER A 80 5.31 -38.86 20.95
CA SER A 80 5.29 -40.17 20.25
C SER A 80 6.27 -40.18 19.07
N ALA A 81 6.15 -39.22 18.15
CA ALA A 81 7.12 -39.03 17.06
C ALA A 81 8.56 -38.86 17.57
N SER A 82 8.74 -38.18 18.70
CA SER A 82 10.06 -37.92 19.30
C SER A 82 10.78 -39.18 19.82
N GLN A 83 10.12 -40.32 20.05
CA GLN A 83 10.82 -41.55 20.44
C GLN A 83 11.43 -42.25 19.23
N GLU A 84 10.68 -42.34 18.13
CA GLU A 84 11.15 -42.93 16.87
C GLU A 84 12.19 -42.02 16.19
N GLU A 85 11.98 -40.70 16.22
CA GLU A 85 12.97 -39.70 15.79
C GLU A 85 14.24 -39.76 16.66
N ARG A 86 14.13 -39.89 17.99
CA ARG A 86 15.32 -40.09 18.84
C ARG A 86 16.01 -41.42 18.56
N ALA A 87 15.27 -42.49 18.29
CA ALA A 87 15.85 -43.78 17.95
C ALA A 87 16.59 -43.73 16.60
N GLU A 88 16.03 -43.07 15.58
CA GLU A 88 16.71 -42.89 14.30
C GLU A 88 17.88 -41.90 14.41
N LEU A 89 17.77 -40.82 15.21
CA LEU A 89 18.91 -39.95 15.51
C LEU A 89 20.03 -40.69 16.26
N GLU A 90 19.70 -41.62 17.16
CA GLU A 90 20.69 -42.47 17.83
C GLU A 90 21.30 -43.50 16.87
N ARG A 91 20.50 -44.06 15.96
CA ARG A 91 20.97 -44.93 14.86
C ARG A 91 21.90 -44.19 13.92
N LEU A 92 21.55 -42.97 13.51
CA LEU A 92 22.36 -42.08 12.68
C LEU A 92 23.63 -41.63 13.41
N ARG A 93 23.57 -41.31 14.71
CA ARG A 93 24.77 -41.06 15.53
C ARG A 93 25.69 -42.27 15.55
N LYS A 94 25.14 -43.48 15.69
CA LYS A 94 25.93 -44.72 15.67
C LYS A 94 26.57 -44.96 14.31
N ILE A 95 25.85 -44.75 13.21
CA ILE A 95 26.39 -44.83 11.83
C ILE A 95 27.47 -43.77 11.60
N VAL A 96 27.24 -42.52 12.02
CA VAL A 96 28.24 -41.44 11.93
C VAL A 96 29.45 -41.72 12.80
N ALA A 97 29.28 -42.28 14.00
CA ALA A 97 30.37 -42.71 14.87
C ALA A 97 31.17 -43.88 14.26
N GLU A 98 30.50 -44.83 13.59
CA GLU A 98 31.14 -45.95 12.89
C GLU A 98 31.87 -45.51 11.61
N HIS A 99 31.30 -44.55 10.86
CA HIS A 99 31.99 -43.89 9.76
C HIS A 99 33.16 -43.04 10.26
N LYS A 100 33.03 -42.39 11.41
CA LYS A 100 34.11 -41.62 12.04
C LYS A 100 35.21 -42.54 12.59
N SER A 101 34.90 -43.70 13.15
CA SER A 101 35.91 -44.67 13.59
C SER A 101 36.60 -45.37 12.41
N ARG A 102 35.87 -45.72 11.35
CA ARG A 102 36.45 -46.17 10.07
C ARG A 102 37.28 -45.09 9.35
N GLY A 103 36.93 -43.82 9.53
CA GLY A 103 37.70 -42.68 9.02
C GLY A 103 38.90 -42.28 9.89
N SER A 104 38.89 -42.62 11.18
CA SER A 104 39.91 -42.17 12.15
C SER A 104 41.26 -42.87 12.02
N ASP A 105 41.36 -43.92 11.20
CA ASP A 105 42.63 -44.64 10.93
C ASP A 105 43.31 -44.17 9.63
N ARG A 106 42.77 -43.13 8.98
CA ARG A 106 43.45 -42.41 7.88
C ARG A 106 43.34 -40.90 8.07
N THR A 107 44.52 -40.28 8.13
CA THR A 107 44.77 -38.82 8.13
C THR A 107 44.30 -38.04 9.37
N VAL A 108 45.29 -37.77 10.21
CA VAL A 108 45.42 -36.58 11.07
C VAL A 108 44.76 -35.34 10.45
N ASN A 109 43.88 -34.66 11.20
CA ASN A 109 43.69 -33.22 11.02
C ASN A 109 43.11 -32.55 12.29
N PRO A 110 43.74 -31.49 12.82
CA PRO A 110 43.28 -30.81 14.03
C PRO A 110 42.48 -29.55 13.71
N MET A 111 41.15 -29.64 13.61
CA MET A 111 40.28 -28.45 13.76
C MET A 111 38.86 -28.86 14.14
N GLY A 112 38.46 -28.53 15.38
CA GLY A 112 37.12 -28.76 15.88
C GLY A 112 36.32 -27.47 15.94
N LEU A 113 35.53 -27.18 14.89
CA LEU A 113 34.47 -26.17 14.93
C LEU A 113 33.28 -26.64 14.07
N SER A 114 32.17 -26.94 14.71
CA SER A 114 30.87 -27.17 14.04
C SER A 114 29.70 -26.86 14.98
N ASN A 115 29.57 -25.59 15.36
CA ASN A 115 28.31 -25.06 15.91
C ASN A 115 27.40 -24.66 14.74
N GLY A 116 26.18 -25.18 14.72
CA GLY A 116 25.23 -24.98 13.62
C GLY A 116 24.66 -23.57 13.57
N VAL A 117 25.24 -22.73 12.72
CA VAL A 117 24.63 -21.47 12.25
C VAL A 117 24.04 -21.73 10.86
N MET A 118 22.72 -21.60 10.72
CA MET A 118 22.08 -21.59 9.40
C MET A 118 22.58 -20.38 8.61
N PRO A 119 22.93 -20.51 7.32
CA PRO A 119 23.27 -19.35 6.49
C PRO A 119 22.12 -18.36 6.48
N GLN A 120 22.35 -17.13 6.95
CA GLN A 120 21.39 -16.06 6.72
C GLN A 120 21.38 -15.74 5.22
N LEU A 121 20.19 -15.67 4.64
CA LEU A 121 20.02 -15.24 3.26
C LEU A 121 20.41 -13.76 3.16
N SER A 122 21.41 -13.43 2.32
CA SER A 122 21.81 -12.05 2.00
C SER A 122 20.60 -11.18 1.71
N GLU A 123 20.64 -9.91 2.15
CA GLU A 123 19.52 -8.96 2.03
C GLU A 123 19.10 -8.80 0.55
N ALA A 124 20.06 -8.84 -0.38
CA ALA A 124 19.83 -8.85 -1.82
C ALA A 124 18.91 -10.01 -2.27
N SER A 125 19.09 -11.22 -1.72
CA SER A 125 18.23 -12.37 -2.00
C SER A 125 16.81 -12.20 -1.43
N GLN A 126 16.66 -11.48 -0.32
CA GLN A 126 15.34 -11.14 0.24
C GLN A 126 14.61 -10.11 -0.64
N TYR A 127 15.29 -9.05 -1.09
CA TYR A 127 14.72 -8.09 -2.04
C TYR A 127 14.35 -8.73 -3.38
N ARG A 128 15.19 -9.61 -3.93
CA ARG A 128 14.87 -10.39 -5.15
C ARG A 128 13.59 -11.21 -5.00
N ALA A 129 13.42 -11.91 -3.88
CA ALA A 129 12.21 -12.68 -3.61
C ALA A 129 10.95 -11.80 -3.49
N ILE A 130 11.05 -10.65 -2.81
CA ILE A 130 9.94 -9.69 -2.66
C ILE A 130 9.57 -9.04 -4.01
N ALA A 131 10.56 -8.72 -4.85
CA ALA A 131 10.34 -8.14 -6.17
C ALA A 131 9.61 -9.11 -7.12
N ALA A 132 10.03 -10.38 -7.16
CA ALA A 132 9.39 -11.42 -7.96
C ALA A 132 7.92 -11.67 -7.53
N GLU A 133 7.65 -11.73 -6.22
CA GLU A 133 6.28 -11.88 -5.72
C GLU A 133 5.41 -10.66 -6.03
N LYS A 134 5.96 -9.44 -5.96
CA LYS A 134 5.27 -8.21 -6.37
C LYS A 134 4.90 -8.21 -7.85
N GLU A 135 5.78 -8.71 -8.72
CA GLU A 135 5.49 -8.86 -10.16
C GLU A 135 4.38 -9.90 -10.40
N ARG A 136 4.49 -11.08 -9.78
CA ARG A 136 3.44 -12.12 -9.82
C ARG A 136 2.07 -11.60 -9.38
N LEU A 137 2.02 -10.86 -8.28
CA LEU A 137 0.79 -10.23 -7.78
C LEU A 137 0.25 -9.16 -8.75
N ALA A 138 1.12 -8.38 -9.39
CA ALA A 138 0.71 -7.40 -10.40
C ALA A 138 0.09 -8.08 -11.64
N GLU A 139 0.57 -9.25 -12.04
CA GLU A 139 -0.03 -10.04 -13.12
C GLU A 139 -1.40 -10.62 -12.73
N VAL A 140 -1.53 -11.17 -11.52
CA VAL A 140 -2.82 -11.65 -10.99
C VAL A 140 -3.85 -10.53 -10.95
N VAL A 141 -3.48 -9.34 -10.48
CA VAL A 141 -4.36 -8.16 -10.48
C VAL A 141 -4.73 -7.72 -11.91
N ARG A 142 -3.80 -7.80 -12.86
CA ARG A 142 -4.06 -7.52 -14.28
C ARG A 142 -5.07 -8.49 -14.88
N GLY A 143 -4.92 -9.79 -14.60
CA GLY A 143 -5.83 -10.84 -15.03
C GLY A 143 -7.23 -10.72 -14.43
N LEU A 144 -7.33 -10.46 -13.12
CA LEU A 144 -8.62 -10.25 -12.44
C LEU A 144 -9.37 -9.01 -12.96
N LYS A 145 -8.65 -7.93 -13.30
CA LYS A 145 -9.26 -6.75 -13.95
C LYS A 145 -9.80 -7.08 -15.35
N ALA A 146 -9.05 -7.82 -16.16
CA ALA A 146 -9.52 -8.24 -17.48
C ALA A 146 -10.76 -9.16 -17.39
N GLN A 147 -10.79 -10.08 -16.42
CA GLN A 147 -11.96 -10.94 -16.17
C GLN A 147 -13.19 -10.14 -15.70
N LEU A 148 -12.99 -9.12 -14.86
CA LEU A 148 -14.07 -8.20 -14.47
C LEU A 148 -14.62 -7.44 -15.69
N GLU A 149 -13.75 -6.88 -16.53
CA GLU A 149 -14.15 -6.13 -17.73
C GLU A 149 -14.90 -7.03 -18.74
N ASP A 150 -14.45 -8.26 -18.96
CA ASP A 150 -15.13 -9.24 -19.81
C ASP A 150 -16.52 -9.62 -19.26
N LYS A 151 -16.63 -9.84 -17.94
CA LYS A 151 -17.92 -10.09 -17.28
C LYS A 151 -18.88 -8.90 -17.38
N ASP A 152 -18.37 -7.69 -17.23
CA ASP A 152 -19.14 -6.45 -17.33
C ASP A 152 -19.65 -6.24 -18.78
N ASN A 153 -18.84 -6.60 -19.78
CA ASN A 153 -19.22 -6.56 -21.20
C ASN A 153 -20.22 -7.68 -21.55
N GLN A 154 -20.08 -8.88 -20.98
CA GLN A 154 -21.06 -9.96 -21.09
C GLN A 154 -22.42 -9.56 -20.49
N LEU A 155 -22.44 -8.89 -19.34
CA LEU A 155 -23.67 -8.36 -18.73
C LEU A 155 -24.31 -7.25 -19.57
N ARG A 156 -23.51 -6.34 -20.14
CA ARG A 156 -24.00 -5.31 -21.08
C ARG A 156 -24.61 -5.93 -22.34
N SER A 157 -23.97 -6.96 -22.91
CA SER A 157 -24.49 -7.69 -24.07
C SER A 157 -25.81 -8.41 -23.76
N MET A 158 -25.92 -9.07 -22.60
CA MET A 158 -27.16 -9.71 -22.14
C MET A 158 -28.31 -8.72 -21.93
N HIS A 159 -28.04 -7.51 -21.41
CA HIS A 159 -29.05 -6.45 -21.30
C HIS A 159 -29.52 -6.01 -22.70
N GLN A 160 -28.57 -5.72 -23.59
CA GLN A 160 -28.88 -5.26 -24.95
C GLN A 160 -29.63 -6.32 -25.79
N GLN A 161 -29.40 -7.61 -25.56
CA GLN A 161 -30.22 -8.69 -26.13
C GLN A 161 -31.64 -8.73 -25.56
N ARG A 162 -31.81 -8.46 -24.25
CA ARG A 162 -33.11 -8.40 -23.60
C ARG A 162 -33.94 -7.21 -24.08
N ASP A 163 -33.32 -6.04 -24.17
CA ASP A 163 -33.94 -4.81 -24.67
C ASP A 163 -34.34 -4.94 -26.15
N ASN A 164 -33.53 -5.63 -26.97
CA ASN A 164 -33.89 -5.94 -28.37
C ASN A 164 -34.98 -7.02 -28.51
N ALA A 165 -35.17 -7.90 -27.52
CA ALA A 165 -36.23 -8.91 -27.54
C ALA A 165 -37.62 -8.33 -27.19
N GLU A 166 -37.67 -7.16 -26.56
CA GLU A 166 -38.92 -6.45 -26.21
C GLU A 166 -39.49 -5.64 -27.39
N VAL A 167 -38.77 -5.55 -28.52
CA VAL A 167 -39.19 -4.84 -29.75
C VAL A 167 -39.57 -5.82 -30.88
N ALA A 168 -40.42 -6.81 -30.56
CA ALA A 168 -41.07 -7.68 -31.54
C ALA A 168 -42.61 -7.60 -31.36
N PRO A 169 -43.38 -7.20 -32.38
CA PRO A 169 -44.80 -6.94 -32.22
C PRO A 169 -45.61 -8.25 -32.21
N GLN A 170 -46.38 -8.51 -31.15
CA GLN A 170 -47.41 -9.56 -31.13
C GLN A 170 -48.75 -9.03 -30.61
N THR A 171 -49.81 -9.67 -31.11
CA THR A 171 -51.20 -9.19 -31.17
C THR A 171 -52.00 -9.43 -29.87
N PRO A 172 -53.13 -8.72 -29.67
CA PRO A 172 -53.90 -8.81 -28.42
C PRO A 172 -54.97 -9.91 -28.45
N THR A 173 -54.87 -10.91 -27.56
CA THR A 173 -56.06 -11.68 -27.13
C THR A 173 -55.95 -12.23 -25.70
N GLN A 174 -56.79 -11.66 -24.82
CA GLN A 174 -57.55 -12.27 -23.72
C GLN A 174 -56.93 -13.16 -22.59
N ALA A 175 -57.50 -12.92 -21.40
CA ALA A 175 -57.77 -13.86 -20.29
C ALA A 175 -56.66 -14.22 -19.26
N MET A 176 -56.82 -13.64 -18.06
CA MET A 176 -56.50 -14.24 -16.75
C MET A 176 -57.41 -15.47 -16.45
N PRO A 177 -57.18 -16.33 -15.42
CA PRO A 177 -56.27 -16.25 -14.25
C PRO A 177 -55.32 -17.49 -14.17
N SER A 178 -54.67 -17.96 -13.10
CA SER A 178 -54.69 -17.78 -11.62
C SER A 178 -53.30 -18.05 -10.98
N SER A 179 -53.11 -17.68 -9.70
CA SER A 179 -52.03 -18.22 -8.84
C SER A 179 -52.34 -19.64 -8.34
N PRO A 180 -51.32 -20.39 -7.88
CA PRO A 180 -51.36 -20.85 -6.48
C PRO A 180 -50.03 -20.68 -5.70
N SER A 181 -50.14 -20.88 -4.38
CA SER A 181 -49.15 -20.52 -3.36
C SER A 181 -48.17 -21.64 -2.95
N LEU A 182 -47.17 -21.26 -2.12
CA LEU A 182 -46.12 -22.09 -1.48
C LEU A 182 -46.65 -23.23 -0.58
N PRO A 183 -45.77 -24.18 -0.17
CA PRO A 183 -45.07 -24.09 1.13
C PRO A 183 -43.54 -24.15 0.97
N ARG A 184 -42.64 -23.54 1.76
CA ARG A 184 -42.49 -23.25 3.21
C ARG A 184 -42.20 -24.46 4.13
N ILE A 185 -40.92 -24.85 4.17
CA ILE A 185 -40.19 -25.54 5.26
C ILE A 185 -38.73 -25.06 5.14
N GLY A 186 -37.95 -24.68 6.15
CA GLY A 186 -38.22 -24.44 7.57
C GLY A 186 -37.09 -23.56 8.15
N ASP A 187 -37.48 -22.69 9.09
CA ASP A 187 -36.67 -21.84 9.96
C ASP A 187 -35.47 -22.55 10.66
N GLU A 188 -34.46 -21.76 11.07
CA GLU A 188 -33.95 -21.71 12.46
C GLU A 188 -32.97 -20.52 12.69
N SER A 189 -33.25 -19.72 13.73
CA SER A 189 -32.29 -18.96 14.60
C SER A 189 -31.30 -17.95 13.95
N VAL A 190 -31.55 -16.64 13.85
CA VAL A 190 -31.80 -15.58 14.89
C VAL A 190 -30.61 -15.21 15.80
N SER A 191 -30.01 -14.03 15.57
CA SER A 191 -29.61 -13.06 16.62
C SER A 191 -29.33 -11.67 16.01
N ARG A 192 -30.19 -10.66 16.21
CA ARG A 192 -30.39 -9.78 17.39
C ARG A 192 -29.55 -8.48 17.32
N ILE A 193 -30.09 -7.48 16.62
CA ILE A 193 -29.81 -6.05 16.89
C ILE A 193 -31.14 -5.39 17.28
N PRO A 194 -31.29 -4.83 18.50
CA PRO A 194 -32.54 -4.18 18.90
C PRO A 194 -32.78 -2.87 18.14
N ARG A 195 -33.92 -2.74 17.46
CA ARG A 195 -34.41 -1.47 16.92
C ARG A 195 -35.39 -0.82 17.91
N ARG A 196 -35.14 0.43 18.31
CA ARG A 196 -36.10 1.24 19.08
C ARG A 196 -37.28 1.68 18.18
N PRO A 197 -38.55 1.57 18.64
CA PRO A 197 -39.70 2.12 17.92
C PRO A 197 -40.12 3.52 18.44
N GLY A 198 -40.54 4.38 17.52
CA GLY A 198 -41.03 5.76 17.77
C GLY A 198 -40.08 6.85 17.25
N SER A 199 -40.52 7.90 16.55
CA SER A 199 -41.90 8.26 16.17
C SER A 199 -41.95 9.32 15.04
N LYS A 200 -42.99 9.22 14.18
CA LYS A 200 -43.66 10.29 13.38
C LYS A 200 -42.83 11.12 12.34
N LEU A 201 -43.11 10.83 11.06
CA LEU A 201 -43.41 11.69 9.86
C LEU A 201 -42.93 13.17 9.79
N PRO A 202 -42.70 13.76 8.58
CA PRO A 202 -43.28 13.37 7.28
C PRO A 202 -42.32 13.30 6.06
N LEU A 203 -42.80 12.70 4.96
CA LEU A 203 -42.29 12.99 3.60
C LEU A 203 -42.89 14.33 3.10
N PRO A 204 -42.22 15.05 2.18
CA PRO A 204 -42.60 14.87 0.77
C PRO A 204 -41.45 14.89 -0.25
N SER A 205 -41.58 14.00 -1.24
CA SER A 205 -41.34 14.21 -2.68
C SER A 205 -40.06 14.93 -3.17
N GLY A 206 -39.23 14.20 -3.92
CA GLY A 206 -38.16 14.83 -4.73
C GLY A 206 -37.20 13.83 -5.38
N ARG A 207 -37.46 13.48 -6.65
CA ARG A 207 -36.58 12.87 -7.67
C ARG A 207 -35.34 12.06 -7.20
N LEU A 208 -35.30 10.79 -7.59
CA LEU A 208 -34.06 10.01 -7.68
C LEU A 208 -33.09 10.66 -8.68
N SER A 209 -32.23 11.55 -8.19
CA SER A 209 -31.01 11.98 -8.87
C SER A 209 -29.93 10.95 -8.58
N SER A 210 -29.31 10.39 -9.63
CA SER A 210 -28.10 9.58 -9.47
C SER A 210 -27.01 10.48 -8.88
N VAL A 211 -26.59 10.18 -7.64
CA VAL A 211 -25.46 10.87 -7.00
C VAL A 211 -24.16 10.38 -7.64
N VAL A 212 -23.85 10.94 -8.80
CA VAL A 212 -22.48 10.98 -9.32
C VAL A 212 -21.69 11.90 -8.38
N PRO A 213 -20.56 11.46 -7.80
CA PRO A 213 -19.76 12.33 -6.94
C PRO A 213 -19.25 13.54 -7.76
N PRO A 214 -19.20 14.75 -7.17
CA PRO A 214 -18.72 15.93 -7.89
C PRO A 214 -17.27 15.72 -8.33
N ALA A 215 -16.97 16.06 -9.58
CA ALA A 215 -15.61 15.98 -10.11
C ALA A 215 -14.65 16.86 -9.27
N PRO A 216 -13.43 16.39 -8.96
CA PRO A 216 -12.47 17.18 -8.19
C PRO A 216 -12.14 18.47 -8.93
N SER A 217 -12.18 19.60 -8.20
CA SER A 217 -11.83 20.91 -8.76
C SER A 217 -10.41 20.88 -9.35
N ALA A 218 -10.21 21.56 -10.48
CA ALA A 218 -8.94 21.62 -11.18
C ALA A 218 -7.78 22.04 -10.26
N VAL A 219 -8.05 22.95 -9.30
CA VAL A 219 -7.08 23.40 -8.27
C VAL A 219 -6.60 22.26 -7.37
N MET A 220 -7.47 21.29 -7.01
CA MET A 220 -7.06 20.14 -6.21
C MET A 220 -6.28 19.10 -7.02
N MET A 221 -6.63 18.91 -8.31
CA MET A 221 -5.80 18.05 -9.17
C MET A 221 -4.43 18.66 -9.45
N GLU A 222 -4.34 19.98 -9.60
CA GLU A 222 -3.05 20.67 -9.76
C GLU A 222 -2.20 20.56 -8.49
N GLN A 223 -2.78 20.81 -7.31
CA GLN A 223 -2.11 20.65 -6.02
C GLN A 223 -1.59 19.21 -5.84
N GLN A 224 -2.41 18.20 -6.13
CA GLN A 224 -2.02 16.79 -6.06
C GLN A 224 -0.88 16.47 -7.04
N GLN A 225 -0.90 17.02 -8.25
CA GLN A 225 0.18 16.83 -9.23
C GLN A 225 1.48 17.52 -8.79
N GLN A 226 1.41 18.71 -8.18
CA GLN A 226 2.57 19.40 -7.63
C GLN A 226 3.18 18.63 -6.45
N GLN A 227 2.35 18.07 -5.55
CA GLN A 227 2.82 17.21 -4.47
C GLN A 227 3.54 15.95 -5.02
N LEU A 228 2.93 15.26 -6.00
CA LEU A 228 3.55 14.07 -6.60
C LEU A 228 4.88 14.39 -7.30
N LYS A 229 5.03 15.59 -7.89
CA LYS A 229 6.31 16.06 -8.46
C LYS A 229 7.39 16.20 -7.39
N LEU A 230 7.06 16.81 -6.24
CA LEU A 230 7.99 16.99 -5.11
C LEU A 230 8.42 15.65 -4.49
N GLU A 231 7.48 14.72 -4.29
CA GLU A 231 7.77 13.38 -3.75
C GLU A 231 8.68 12.58 -4.70
N MET A 232 8.39 12.62 -6.01
CA MET A 232 9.22 11.98 -7.05
C MET A 232 10.60 12.64 -7.20
N GLU A 233 10.72 13.94 -6.95
CA GLU A 233 12.03 14.63 -6.93
C GLU A 233 12.85 14.27 -5.69
N THR A 234 12.21 14.19 -4.54
CA THR A 234 12.83 13.72 -3.29
C THR A 234 13.36 12.30 -3.46
N LEU A 235 12.57 11.39 -4.03
CA LEU A 235 12.97 10.02 -4.30
C LEU A 235 14.14 9.94 -5.31
N ARG A 236 14.13 10.76 -6.37
CA ARG A 236 15.28 10.87 -7.29
C ARG A 236 16.53 11.47 -6.63
N LYS A 237 16.40 12.22 -5.53
CA LYS A 237 17.55 12.65 -4.73
C LYS A 237 18.11 11.48 -3.93
N THR A 238 17.26 10.80 -3.14
CA THR A 238 17.71 9.68 -2.29
C THR A 238 18.33 8.53 -3.08
N PHE A 239 17.84 8.22 -4.29
CA PHE A 239 18.48 7.25 -5.19
C PHE A 239 19.89 7.70 -5.63
N ARG A 240 20.09 8.98 -5.97
CA ARG A 240 21.40 9.50 -6.38
C ARG A 240 22.42 9.55 -5.24
N ASP A 241 21.94 9.78 -4.01
CA ASP A 241 22.79 9.73 -2.83
C ASP A 241 23.14 8.27 -2.49
N SER A 242 22.16 7.35 -2.45
CA SER A 242 22.41 5.92 -2.20
C SER A 242 23.30 5.23 -3.25
N MET A 243 23.22 5.60 -4.53
CA MET A 243 24.16 5.12 -5.56
C MET A 243 25.58 5.63 -5.31
N ARG A 244 25.73 6.89 -4.84
CA ARG A 244 27.05 7.47 -4.53
C ARG A 244 27.68 6.79 -3.32
N ASP A 245 26.93 6.62 -2.24
CA ASP A 245 27.40 5.96 -1.02
C ASP A 245 27.88 4.52 -1.32
N LYS A 246 27.23 3.84 -2.28
CA LYS A 246 27.64 2.51 -2.76
C LYS A 246 28.81 2.54 -3.73
N ASP A 247 28.89 3.52 -4.64
CA ASP A 247 30.07 3.72 -5.49
C ASP A 247 31.32 3.97 -4.63
N GLU A 248 31.18 4.74 -3.55
CA GLU A 248 32.23 4.98 -2.55
C GLU A 248 32.60 3.68 -1.81
N ARG A 249 31.62 2.91 -1.31
CA ARG A 249 31.88 1.62 -0.64
C ARG A 249 32.53 0.56 -1.54
N ILE A 250 32.11 0.49 -2.81
CA ILE A 250 32.72 -0.37 -3.83
C ILE A 250 34.19 0.03 -4.02
N ALA A 251 34.48 1.33 -4.14
CA ALA A 251 35.85 1.83 -4.27
C ALA A 251 36.73 1.54 -3.03
N GLU A 252 36.18 1.64 -1.82
CA GLU A 252 36.87 1.23 -0.57
C GLU A 252 37.25 -0.26 -0.59
N LEU A 253 36.31 -1.14 -0.94
CA LEU A 253 36.53 -2.58 -0.97
C LEU A 253 37.51 -2.98 -2.08
N GLU A 254 37.40 -2.38 -3.27
CA GLU A 254 38.40 -2.56 -4.33
C GLU A 254 39.80 -2.10 -3.90
N GLN A 255 39.91 -1.01 -3.12
CA GLN A 255 41.18 -0.54 -2.59
C GLN A 255 41.75 -1.52 -1.57
N GLN A 256 40.93 -2.01 -0.64
CA GLN A 256 41.32 -3.02 0.36
C GLN A 256 41.78 -4.33 -0.32
N GLN A 257 41.04 -4.79 -1.33
CA GLN A 257 41.42 -5.94 -2.17
C GLN A 257 42.81 -5.74 -2.79
N ARG A 258 43.08 -4.59 -3.41
CA ARG A 258 44.40 -4.29 -4.01
C ARG A 258 45.51 -4.26 -2.96
N SER A 259 45.25 -3.69 -1.78
CA SER A 259 46.21 -3.67 -0.67
C SER A 259 46.51 -5.06 -0.11
N ILE A 260 45.51 -5.93 0.04
CA ILE A 260 45.70 -7.31 0.53
C ILE A 260 46.51 -8.13 -0.48
N VAL A 261 46.19 -8.05 -1.78
CA VAL A 261 46.92 -8.74 -2.85
C VAL A 261 48.39 -8.28 -2.92
N GLN A 262 48.68 -7.02 -2.61
CA GLN A 262 50.06 -6.50 -2.51
C GLN A 262 50.80 -6.94 -1.23
N SER A 263 50.10 -7.39 -0.18
CA SER A 263 50.65 -7.66 1.16
C SER A 263 50.81 -9.16 1.48
N ALA A 264 51.00 -9.99 0.45
CA ALA A 264 50.96 -11.45 0.45
C ALA A 264 51.31 -12.15 1.80
N SER A 265 50.25 -12.51 2.53
CA SER A 265 50.31 -13.32 3.76
C SER A 265 49.27 -14.44 3.65
N GLY A 266 49.71 -15.69 3.83
CA GLY A 266 48.94 -16.92 3.55
C GLY A 266 47.76 -17.22 4.50
N THR A 267 47.22 -16.21 5.18
CA THR A 267 46.04 -16.32 6.07
C THR A 267 44.82 -15.55 5.54
N ALA A 268 44.94 -14.87 4.38
CA ALA A 268 43.92 -13.95 3.87
C ALA A 268 42.77 -14.61 3.07
N ASP A 269 42.90 -15.86 2.61
CA ASP A 269 42.00 -16.46 1.60
C ASP A 269 40.51 -16.53 2.02
N VAL A 270 40.22 -16.72 3.32
CA VAL A 270 38.83 -16.80 3.81
C VAL A 270 38.18 -15.41 3.83
N ASP A 271 38.93 -14.40 4.27
CA ASP A 271 38.48 -13.01 4.36
C ASP A 271 38.32 -12.39 2.95
N MET A 272 39.24 -12.75 2.04
CA MET A 272 39.22 -12.30 0.65
C MET A 272 38.00 -12.82 -0.13
N ASN A 273 37.56 -14.06 0.13
CA ASN A 273 36.35 -14.60 -0.49
C ASN A 273 35.07 -13.93 0.05
N ALA A 274 35.02 -13.60 1.34
CA ALA A 274 33.92 -12.83 1.91
C ALA A 274 33.86 -11.40 1.33
N MET A 275 35.01 -10.73 1.22
CA MET A 275 35.14 -9.40 0.62
C MET A 275 34.75 -9.37 -0.86
N ASN A 276 35.15 -10.39 -1.63
CA ASN A 276 34.73 -10.53 -3.03
C ASN A 276 33.21 -10.72 -3.15
N GLN A 277 32.58 -11.45 -2.24
CA GLN A 277 31.12 -11.61 -2.24
C GLN A 277 30.42 -10.30 -1.84
N GLU A 278 30.92 -9.55 -0.84
CA GLU A 278 30.38 -8.22 -0.50
C GLU A 278 30.51 -7.25 -1.69
N LEU A 279 31.65 -7.25 -2.38
CA LEU A 279 31.89 -6.42 -3.56
C LEU A 279 30.94 -6.77 -4.70
N GLN A 280 30.72 -8.07 -4.97
CA GLN A 280 29.78 -8.53 -6.00
C GLN A 280 28.33 -8.18 -5.63
N ASP A 281 27.89 -8.47 -4.39
CA ASP A 281 26.53 -8.15 -3.91
C ASP A 281 26.27 -6.64 -4.03
N LEU A 282 27.25 -5.78 -3.69
CA LEU A 282 27.14 -4.32 -3.82
C LEU A 282 27.11 -3.85 -5.28
N GLN A 283 27.90 -4.46 -6.17
CA GLN A 283 27.86 -4.16 -7.61
C GLN A 283 26.48 -4.51 -8.21
N GLU A 284 25.97 -5.72 -7.94
CA GLU A 284 24.61 -6.14 -8.36
C GLU A 284 23.52 -5.20 -7.83
N GLU A 285 23.62 -4.76 -6.58
CA GLU A 285 22.65 -3.87 -5.96
C GLU A 285 22.73 -2.42 -6.49
N ASN A 286 23.93 -1.94 -6.83
CA ASN A 286 24.15 -0.62 -7.42
C ASN A 286 23.60 -0.57 -8.85
N ASP A 287 23.84 -1.61 -9.67
CA ASP A 287 23.23 -1.76 -10.99
C ASP A 287 21.70 -1.82 -10.93
N PHE A 288 21.14 -2.51 -9.93
CA PHE A 288 19.70 -2.52 -9.69
C PHE A 288 19.16 -1.11 -9.35
N LEU A 289 19.85 -0.36 -8.48
CA LEU A 289 19.48 1.02 -8.16
C LEU A 289 19.52 1.94 -9.39
N ARG A 290 20.49 1.77 -10.29
CA ARG A 290 20.57 2.51 -11.56
C ARG A 290 19.35 2.23 -12.45
N GLN A 291 18.98 0.95 -12.60
CA GLN A 291 17.80 0.56 -13.38
C GLN A 291 16.47 1.10 -12.79
N GLU A 292 16.28 1.02 -11.47
CA GLU A 292 15.10 1.59 -10.83
C GLU A 292 15.09 3.14 -10.87
N PHE A 293 16.26 3.78 -10.77
CA PHE A 293 16.39 5.23 -10.95
C PHE A 293 15.98 5.68 -12.37
N ASP A 294 16.36 4.94 -13.42
CA ASP A 294 15.96 5.26 -14.79
C ASP A 294 14.45 5.06 -15.02
N LYS A 295 13.84 4.03 -14.42
CA LYS A 295 12.36 3.87 -14.39
C LYS A 295 11.70 5.04 -13.65
N LEU A 296 12.25 5.48 -12.53
CA LEU A 296 11.75 6.61 -11.74
C LEU A 296 11.88 7.95 -12.50
N LYS A 297 13.02 8.17 -13.15
CA LYS A 297 13.29 9.31 -14.04
C LYS A 297 12.29 9.37 -15.19
N THR A 298 12.05 8.24 -15.86
CA THR A 298 11.07 8.14 -16.96
C THR A 298 9.66 8.54 -16.51
N ARG A 299 9.22 8.07 -15.33
CA ARG A 299 7.93 8.45 -14.73
C ARG A 299 7.87 9.94 -14.36
N TYR A 300 8.95 10.50 -13.81
CA TYR A 300 9.02 11.94 -13.51
C TYR A 300 8.94 12.80 -14.77
N GLU A 301 9.67 12.43 -15.83
CA GLU A 301 9.61 13.15 -17.11
C GLU A 301 8.21 13.11 -17.73
N ALA A 302 7.49 11.99 -17.64
CA ALA A 302 6.10 11.89 -18.06
C ALA A 302 5.13 12.73 -17.22
N LEU A 303 5.46 13.05 -15.97
CA LEU A 303 4.68 13.91 -15.08
C LEU A 303 4.96 15.40 -15.27
N VAL A 304 6.15 15.76 -15.75
CA VAL A 304 6.59 17.15 -15.97
C VAL A 304 6.36 17.63 -17.40
N LYS A 305 6.46 16.76 -18.40
CA LYS A 305 6.16 17.09 -19.80
C LYS A 305 4.63 17.17 -19.99
N PRO A 306 4.04 18.33 -20.38
CA PRO A 306 2.62 18.37 -20.72
C PRO A 306 2.36 17.48 -21.95
N SER A 307 1.25 16.74 -21.95
CA SER A 307 0.96 15.73 -22.98
C SER A 307 0.66 16.35 -24.34
N SER A 308 1.65 16.32 -25.24
CA SER A 308 1.50 16.71 -26.65
C SER A 308 1.03 15.57 -27.57
N SER A 309 0.54 14.46 -27.00
CA SER A 309 0.34 13.17 -27.68
C SER A 309 -1.11 12.67 -27.77
N SER A 310 -2.08 13.57 -27.96
CA SER A 310 -3.50 13.22 -28.24
C SER A 310 -4.06 13.77 -29.56
N SER A 311 -3.19 14.20 -30.48
CA SER A 311 -3.56 14.54 -31.86
C SER A 311 -3.75 13.29 -32.72
N LYS A 312 -5.02 12.93 -32.93
CA LYS A 312 -5.55 11.93 -33.88
C LYS A 312 -4.65 11.67 -35.10
N LYS A 313 -4.15 10.45 -35.25
CA LYS A 313 -3.79 9.90 -36.57
C LYS A 313 -5.00 9.11 -37.13
N ARG A 314 -5.96 9.85 -37.70
CA ARG A 314 -7.06 9.28 -38.51
C ARG A 314 -6.71 9.40 -40.00
N ASN A 315 -7.09 8.40 -40.77
CA ASN A 315 -6.69 8.14 -42.15
C ASN A 315 -6.85 9.33 -43.12
N SER A 316 -5.95 9.39 -44.11
CA SER A 316 -6.33 9.71 -45.49
C SER A 316 -5.52 8.87 -46.48
N THR A 317 -6.00 7.64 -46.75
CA THR A 317 -5.77 7.00 -48.04
C THR A 317 -6.55 7.77 -49.09
N SER A 318 -5.86 8.34 -50.08
CA SER A 318 -6.49 8.88 -51.28
C SER A 318 -5.53 8.79 -52.45
N ASP A 319 -5.88 7.99 -53.45
CA ASP A 319 -5.26 7.97 -54.76
C ASP A 319 -5.15 9.36 -55.39
N LYS A 320 -4.06 9.60 -56.12
CA LYS A 320 -4.22 9.87 -57.56
C LYS A 320 -2.95 9.72 -58.38
N LYS A 321 -3.13 9.11 -59.55
CA LYS A 321 -2.25 9.18 -60.71
C LYS A 321 -2.01 10.65 -61.11
N MET A 322 -0.78 10.98 -61.48
CA MET A 322 -0.42 11.32 -62.87
C MET A 322 0.96 10.75 -63.18
#